data_AF-A0A550HTC1-F1
#
_entry.id   AF-A0A550HTC1-F1
#
_cell.length_a   1.000
_cell.length_b   1.000
_cell.length_c   1.000
_cell.angle_alpha   90.00
_cell.angle_beta   90.00
_cell.angle_gamma   90.00
#
_symmetry.space_group_name_H-M   'P 1'
#
loop_
_entity.id
_entity.type
_entity.pdbx_description
1 polymer ?
#
loop_
_entity_poly.entity_id
_entity_poly.type
_entity_poly.pdbx_seq_one_letter_code
_entity_poly.pdbx_strand_id
1 'polypeptide(L)'
;MEREAYTHPAPPGRNSFNSGFIHGIVMERNSFILLVLLILLVLTAFRDIFSKGEPSFPDVSENDSVVYLAYSETCPHCHTLIRYIQSKQSSVKVMSTTQGADFKTTLDGYGVQWGFGVPMIFAIVDGQLLGVEGFPDESQDIDGYFMGKDFERRLCDSRGGEPQLKEGDYKFCKLPNGFFLGNKNAVDYVLSVCESTQCVSI
;
A
#
# COMPACT_ATOMS: atom_id res chain seq x y z
N MET A 1 -28.06 -55.58 10.88
CA MET A 1 -26.99 -56.48 10.39
C MET A 1 -25.88 -55.59 9.87
N GLU A 2 -24.63 -55.65 10.28
CA GLU A 2 -23.90 -56.39 11.31
C GLU A 2 -22.75 -55.47 11.74
N ARG A 3 -22.46 -55.44 13.03
CA ARG A 3 -21.22 -54.86 13.57
C ARG A 3 -20.15 -55.93 13.40
N GLU A 4 -19.00 -55.56 12.87
CA GLU A 4 -17.78 -56.35 13.12
C GLU A 4 -16.79 -55.50 13.89
N ALA A 5 -16.72 -55.81 15.17
CA ALA A 5 -15.58 -55.55 16.03
C ALA A 5 -14.53 -56.61 15.74
N TYR A 6 -13.27 -56.22 15.56
CA TYR A 6 -12.17 -57.17 15.67
C TYR A 6 -11.06 -56.65 16.57
N THR A 7 -10.62 -57.61 17.37
CA THR A 7 -9.88 -57.58 18.62
C THR A 7 -8.38 -57.37 18.48
N HIS A 8 -7.80 -56.75 19.49
CA HIS A 8 -6.36 -56.66 19.75
C HIS A 8 -5.66 -58.02 19.83
N PRO A 9 -4.41 -58.12 19.34
CA PRO A 9 -3.40 -59.00 19.92
C PRO A 9 -2.48 -58.23 20.89
N ALA A 10 -2.17 -58.89 22.01
CA ALA A 10 -1.23 -58.50 23.05
C ALA A 10 0.24 -58.56 22.57
N PRO A 11 1.21 -57.98 23.31
CA PRO A 11 2.49 -57.52 22.76
C PRO A 11 3.59 -58.60 22.78
N PRO A 12 4.55 -58.56 21.84
CA PRO A 12 5.83 -59.22 22.04
C PRO A 12 6.85 -58.26 22.69
N GLY A 13 7.41 -58.72 23.81
CA GLY A 13 8.84 -58.76 24.08
C GLY A 13 9.65 -57.47 24.00
N ARG A 14 10.09 -57.00 25.18
CA ARG A 14 11.28 -56.16 25.35
C ARG A 14 12.46 -56.74 24.57
N ASN A 15 13.06 -55.94 23.69
CA ASN A 15 14.45 -56.11 23.30
C ASN A 15 15.24 -54.84 23.58
N SER A 16 16.34 -55.11 24.25
CA SER A 16 17.47 -54.31 24.69
C SER A 16 18.19 -53.52 23.59
N PHE A 17 18.75 -52.37 24.03
CA PHE A 17 19.99 -51.75 23.55
C PHE A 17 20.07 -51.26 22.09
N ASN A 18 20.10 -49.93 21.91
CA ASN A 18 21.39 -49.23 21.74
C ASN A 18 21.19 -47.71 21.86
N SER A 19 21.78 -47.11 22.89
CA SER A 19 21.91 -45.66 23.03
C SER A 19 22.91 -45.16 22.00
N GLY A 20 22.40 -44.60 20.90
CA GLY A 20 23.20 -43.80 19.97
C GLY A 20 23.79 -42.62 20.72
N PHE A 21 25.11 -42.62 20.84
CA PHE A 21 25.95 -41.52 21.28
C PHE A 21 25.54 -40.21 20.58
N ILE A 22 24.95 -39.27 21.32
CA ILE A 22 24.98 -37.85 20.93
C ILE A 22 26.39 -37.37 21.21
N HIS A 23 27.22 -37.23 20.18
CA HIS A 23 28.44 -36.44 20.27
C HIS A 23 28.03 -34.99 20.52
N GLY A 24 28.04 -34.59 21.79
CA GLY A 24 28.00 -33.19 22.16
C GLY A 24 29.22 -32.50 21.57
N ILE A 25 28.98 -31.56 20.65
CA ILE A 25 30.02 -30.67 20.15
C ILE A 25 30.40 -29.75 21.32
N VAL A 26 31.47 -30.09 22.04
CA VAL A 26 32.10 -29.19 22.99
C VAL A 26 32.88 -28.18 22.17
N MET A 27 32.22 -27.06 21.84
CA MET A 27 32.93 -25.90 21.29
C MET A 27 33.84 -25.34 22.38
N GLU A 28 35.13 -25.20 22.09
CA GLU A 28 36.06 -24.50 22.97
C GLU A 28 35.57 -23.07 23.22
N ARG A 29 35.82 -22.55 24.43
CA ARG A 29 35.33 -21.23 24.87
C ARG A 29 35.68 -20.10 23.88
N ASN A 30 36.80 -20.22 23.17
CA ASN A 30 37.24 -19.27 22.16
C ASN A 30 36.42 -19.37 20.85
N SER A 31 36.00 -20.57 20.46
CA SER A 31 35.12 -20.80 19.30
C SER A 31 33.71 -20.26 19.54
N PHE A 32 33.20 -20.32 20.79
CA PHE A 32 31.91 -19.74 21.15
C PHE A 32 31.90 -18.21 21.07
N ILE A 33 32.96 -17.57 21.56
CA ILE A 33 33.10 -16.11 21.48
C ILE A 33 33.17 -15.65 20.02
N LEU A 34 33.91 -16.38 19.17
CA LEU A 34 34.02 -16.09 17.74
C LEU A 34 32.66 -16.21 17.03
N LEU A 35 31.88 -17.24 17.35
CA LEU A 35 30.53 -17.42 16.78
C LEU A 35 29.59 -16.26 17.16
N VAL A 36 29.60 -15.84 18.42
CA VAL A 36 28.76 -14.73 18.91
C VAL A 36 29.14 -13.40 18.24
N LEU A 37 30.44 -13.12 18.09
CA LEU A 37 30.92 -11.92 17.40
C LEU A 37 30.53 -11.91 15.93
N LEU A 38 30.55 -13.07 15.26
CA LEU A 38 30.19 -13.20 13.86
C LEU A 38 28.68 -12.97 13.66
N ILE A 39 27.84 -13.49 14.56
CA ILE A 39 26.39 -13.22 14.56
C ILE A 39 26.11 -11.74 14.79
N LEU A 40 26.80 -11.09 15.74
CA LEU A 40 26.63 -9.66 15.99
C LEU A 40 27.03 -8.80 14.78
N LEU A 41 28.14 -9.13 14.12
CA LEU A 41 28.58 -8.45 12.89
C LEU A 41 27.58 -8.60 11.75
N VAL A 42 27.03 -9.80 11.59
CA VAL A 42 25.99 -10.09 10.60
C VAL A 42 24.71 -9.29 10.91
N LEU A 43 24.29 -9.23 12.17
CA LEU A 43 23.13 -8.44 12.59
C LEU A 43 23.33 -6.93 12.40
N THR A 44 24.53 -6.41 12.63
CA THR A 44 24.84 -5.00 12.33
C THR A 44 24.87 -4.72 10.84
N ALA A 45 25.41 -5.63 10.02
CA ALA A 45 25.42 -5.48 8.57
C ALA A 45 24.01 -5.58 7.96
N PHE A 46 23.13 -6.41 8.52
CA PHE A 46 21.72 -6.44 8.12
C PHE A 46 20.96 -5.19 8.54
N ARG A 47 21.35 -4.52 9.64
CA ARG A 47 20.68 -3.30 10.08
C ARG A 47 20.78 -2.17 9.05
N ASP A 48 21.91 -2.05 8.36
CA ASP A 48 22.10 -1.08 7.27
C ASP A 48 21.35 -1.47 5.98
N ILE A 49 21.16 -2.77 5.73
CA ILE A 49 20.36 -3.27 4.59
C ILE A 49 18.84 -3.06 4.84
N PHE A 50 18.41 -3.05 6.10
CA PHE A 50 17.01 -2.78 6.48
C PHE A 50 16.72 -1.31 6.83
N SER A 51 17.73 -0.43 6.77
CA SER A 51 17.48 1.01 6.68
C SER A 51 16.83 1.28 5.33
N LYS A 52 15.49 1.16 5.29
CA LYS A 52 14.66 1.66 4.20
C LYS A 52 15.14 3.07 3.91
N GLY A 53 15.72 3.28 2.71
CA GLY A 53 16.01 4.62 2.24
C GLY A 53 14.74 5.45 2.37
N GLU A 54 14.83 6.60 3.02
CA GLU A 54 13.69 7.52 3.07
C GLU A 54 13.29 7.87 1.64
N PRO A 55 11.99 7.79 1.30
CA PRO A 55 11.52 8.18 -0.02
C PRO A 55 11.90 9.64 -0.28
N SER A 56 12.72 9.88 -1.30
CA SER A 56 13.19 11.23 -1.61
C SER A 56 12.12 12.02 -2.36
N PHE A 57 11.19 12.64 -1.64
CA PHE A 57 10.39 13.72 -2.21
C PHE A 57 11.22 15.02 -2.20
N PRO A 58 11.08 15.90 -3.20
CA PRO A 58 11.74 17.20 -3.18
C PRO A 58 11.36 17.99 -1.93
N ASP A 59 12.31 18.75 -1.38
CA ASP A 59 12.14 19.49 -0.13
C ASP A 59 10.95 20.47 -0.21
N VAL A 60 10.05 20.41 0.79
CA VAL A 60 8.84 21.23 0.86
C VAL A 60 8.85 22.03 2.16
N SER A 61 8.43 23.29 2.12
CA SER A 61 8.25 24.11 3.31
C SER A 61 7.23 23.45 4.24
N GLU A 62 7.52 23.39 5.55
CA GLU A 62 6.63 22.82 6.58
C GLU A 62 5.20 23.43 6.57
N ASN A 63 5.05 24.63 5.98
CA ASN A 63 3.76 25.32 5.88
C ASN A 63 2.97 25.03 4.60
N ASP A 64 3.55 24.32 3.63
CA ASP A 64 2.83 24.00 2.38
C ASP A 64 1.89 22.82 2.63
N SER A 65 0.64 22.94 2.18
CA SER A 65 -0.26 21.78 2.10
C SER A 65 0.06 20.99 0.83
N VAL A 66 0.37 19.69 0.99
CA VAL A 66 0.91 18.87 -0.11
C VAL A 66 -0.02 17.72 -0.51
N VAL A 67 -0.06 17.46 -1.82
CA VAL A 67 -0.63 16.25 -2.41
C VAL A 67 0.44 15.60 -3.31
N TYR A 68 0.53 14.27 -3.27
CA TYR A 68 1.52 13.49 -4.00
C TYR A 68 0.90 12.84 -5.24
N LEU A 69 1.60 12.88 -6.37
CA LEU A 69 1.16 12.31 -7.64
C LEU A 69 2.22 11.36 -8.21
N ALA A 70 1.90 10.07 -8.33
CA ALA A 70 2.64 9.15 -9.16
C ALA A 70 2.06 9.12 -10.57
N TYR A 71 2.93 9.30 -11.57
CA TYR A 71 2.53 9.34 -12.97
C TYR A 71 3.57 8.71 -13.91
N SER A 72 3.19 8.55 -15.17
CA SER A 72 4.09 8.22 -16.28
C SER A 72 3.92 9.23 -17.41
N GLU A 73 5.02 9.57 -18.08
CA GLU A 73 5.04 10.50 -19.22
C GLU A 73 4.32 9.98 -20.46
N THR A 74 4.04 8.67 -20.54
CA THR A 74 3.37 8.04 -21.67
C THR A 74 1.92 7.65 -21.38
N CYS A 75 1.42 7.99 -20.19
CA CYS A 75 0.12 7.56 -19.68
C CYS A 75 -0.97 8.60 -20.01
N PRO A 76 -1.94 8.31 -20.91
CA PRO A 76 -2.99 9.26 -21.29
C PRO A 76 -3.84 9.72 -20.11
N HIS A 77 -4.22 8.78 -19.25
CA HIS A 77 -4.91 9.02 -17.98
C HIS A 77 -4.17 10.04 -17.10
N CYS A 78 -2.85 9.93 -17.05
CA CYS A 78 -1.99 10.80 -16.26
C CYS A 78 -1.98 12.22 -16.83
N HIS A 79 -1.89 12.37 -18.16
CA HIS A 79 -2.00 13.68 -18.79
C HIS A 79 -3.36 14.33 -18.58
N THR A 80 -4.44 13.56 -18.59
CA THR A 80 -5.78 14.09 -18.28
C THR A 80 -5.86 14.57 -16.83
N LEU A 81 -5.37 13.78 -15.87
CA LEU A 81 -5.33 14.19 -14.46
C LEU A 81 -4.48 15.44 -14.24
N ILE A 82 -3.27 15.49 -14.81
CA ILE A 82 -2.36 16.65 -14.67
C ILE A 82 -3.01 17.91 -15.25
N ARG A 83 -3.58 17.83 -16.46
CA ARG A 83 -4.32 18.96 -17.07
C ARG A 83 -5.48 19.41 -16.17
N TYR A 84 -6.21 18.46 -15.61
CA TYR A 84 -7.32 18.75 -14.71
C TYR A 84 -6.85 19.48 -13.44
N ILE A 85 -5.83 18.97 -12.75
CA ILE A 85 -5.25 19.60 -11.55
C ILE A 85 -4.72 21.00 -11.88
N GLN A 86 -3.99 21.17 -12.99
CA GLN A 86 -3.47 22.47 -13.42
C GLN A 86 -4.58 23.48 -13.74
N SER A 87 -5.75 23.02 -14.16
CA SER A 87 -6.92 23.88 -14.38
C SER A 87 -7.55 24.38 -13.08
N LYS A 88 -7.23 23.76 -11.93
CA LYS A 88 -7.70 24.19 -10.62
C LYS A 88 -6.81 25.33 -10.10
N GLN A 89 -7.44 26.40 -9.63
CA GLN A 89 -6.76 27.46 -8.88
C GLN A 89 -6.59 27.04 -7.42
N SER A 90 -5.97 25.90 -7.19
CA SER A 90 -5.73 25.39 -5.83
C SER A 90 -4.43 25.96 -5.27
N SER A 91 -4.42 26.28 -3.98
CA SER A 91 -3.20 26.63 -3.25
C SER A 91 -2.40 25.41 -2.81
N VAL A 92 -2.91 24.20 -3.04
CA VAL A 92 -2.26 22.94 -2.68
C VAL A 92 -1.10 22.66 -3.62
N LYS A 93 0.07 22.38 -3.05
CA LYS A 93 1.25 22.01 -3.81
C LYS A 93 1.16 20.55 -4.24
N VAL A 94 1.29 20.30 -5.53
CA VAL A 94 1.29 18.93 -6.06
C VAL A 94 2.73 18.48 -6.33
N MET A 95 3.16 17.47 -5.57
CA MET A 95 4.48 16.86 -5.66
C MET A 95 4.40 15.62 -6.54
N SER A 96 4.88 15.74 -7.77
CA SER A 96 4.80 14.66 -8.75
C SER A 96 6.10 13.85 -8.83
N THR A 97 5.98 12.54 -9.04
CA THR A 97 7.12 11.64 -9.27
C THR A 97 6.79 10.62 -10.35
N THR A 98 7.81 10.27 -11.14
CA THR A 98 7.80 9.09 -12.02
C THR A 98 8.47 7.87 -11.36
N GLN A 99 9.08 8.06 -10.19
CA GLN A 99 9.79 7.04 -9.43
C GLN A 99 8.80 6.25 -8.56
N GLY A 100 8.22 5.19 -9.12
CA GLY A 100 7.22 4.37 -8.42
C GLY A 100 7.74 3.67 -7.16
N ALA A 101 9.04 3.41 -7.03
CA ALA A 101 9.60 2.70 -5.88
C ALA A 101 9.47 3.50 -4.55
N ASP A 102 9.77 4.79 -4.58
CA ASP A 102 9.68 5.68 -3.41
C ASP A 102 8.23 5.89 -3.01
N PHE A 103 7.37 6.07 -4.01
CA PHE A 103 5.93 6.20 -3.83
C PHE A 103 5.33 4.93 -3.20
N LYS A 104 5.72 3.74 -3.69
CA LYS A 104 5.30 2.47 -3.09
C LYS A 104 5.77 2.33 -1.66
N THR A 105 7.05 2.64 -1.37
CA THR A 105 7.61 2.54 -0.01
C THR A 105 6.82 3.39 0.97
N THR A 106 6.40 4.58 0.53
CA THR A 106 5.53 5.48 1.28
C THR A 106 4.18 4.83 1.57
N LEU A 107 3.48 4.36 0.53
CA LEU A 107 2.17 3.70 0.67
C LEU A 107 2.22 2.46 1.59
N ASP A 108 3.27 1.64 1.46
CA ASP A 108 3.49 0.48 2.33
C ASP A 108 3.60 0.89 3.81
N GLY A 109 4.19 2.06 4.10
CA GLY A 109 4.28 2.64 5.45
C GLY A 109 2.92 2.95 6.07
N TYR A 110 1.91 3.23 5.24
CA TYR A 110 0.51 3.43 5.63
C TYR A 110 -0.33 2.14 5.52
N GLY A 111 0.30 0.98 5.29
CA GLY A 111 -0.38 -0.31 5.17
C GLY A 111 -1.12 -0.50 3.84
N VAL A 112 -0.82 0.31 2.83
CA VAL A 112 -1.50 0.32 1.55
C VAL A 112 -0.65 -0.38 0.48
N GLN A 113 -1.16 -1.50 -0.05
CA GLN A 113 -0.48 -2.23 -1.11
C GLN A 113 -0.82 -1.63 -2.48
N TRP A 114 0.16 -1.00 -3.12
CA TRP A 114 0.01 -0.43 -4.45
C TRP A 114 0.72 -1.27 -5.51
N GLY A 115 -0.01 -1.58 -6.59
CA GLY A 115 0.44 -2.40 -7.71
C GLY A 115 1.11 -1.60 -8.85
N PHE A 116 1.62 -0.39 -8.57
CA PHE A 116 2.24 0.51 -9.57
C PHE A 116 1.29 1.06 -10.66
N GLY A 117 -0.02 0.94 -10.48
CA GLY A 117 -0.99 1.54 -11.38
C GLY A 117 -0.96 3.07 -11.31
N VAL A 118 -0.85 3.74 -12.46
CA VAL A 118 -0.85 5.21 -12.58
C VAL A 118 -2.01 5.69 -13.48
N PRO A 119 -2.53 6.92 -13.29
CA PRO A 119 -2.13 7.86 -12.25
C PRO A 119 -2.67 7.45 -10.87
N MET A 120 -1.89 7.81 -9.85
CA MET A 120 -2.24 7.62 -8.45
C MET A 120 -1.92 8.92 -7.71
N ILE A 121 -2.92 9.50 -7.07
CA ILE A 121 -2.76 10.73 -6.27
C ILE A 121 -3.15 10.45 -4.83
N PHE A 122 -2.38 10.91 -3.86
CA PHE A 122 -2.75 10.79 -2.45
C PHE A 122 -2.34 11.99 -1.60
N ALA A 123 -2.98 12.12 -0.44
CA ALA A 123 -2.63 13.05 0.61
C ALA A 123 -2.60 12.35 1.97
N ILE A 124 -1.87 12.93 2.92
CA ILE A 124 -1.89 12.51 4.32
C ILE A 124 -2.64 13.57 5.13
N VAL A 125 -3.71 13.16 5.78
CA VAL A 125 -4.59 14.00 6.61
C VAL A 125 -4.75 13.31 7.95
N ASP A 126 -4.35 13.97 9.04
CA ASP A 126 -4.45 13.43 10.40
C ASP A 126 -3.86 12.01 10.54
N GLY A 127 -2.75 11.74 9.84
CA GLY A 127 -2.09 10.43 9.83
C GLY A 127 -2.79 9.35 8.99
N GLN A 128 -3.85 9.70 8.27
CA GLN A 128 -4.56 8.80 7.34
C GLN A 128 -4.26 9.15 5.89
N LEU A 129 -4.19 8.12 5.05
CA LEU A 129 -4.00 8.28 3.63
C LEU A 129 -5.35 8.41 2.91
N LEU A 130 -5.50 9.49 2.15
CA LEU A 130 -6.60 9.69 1.19
C LEU A 130 -6.03 9.56 -0.21
N GLY A 131 -6.42 8.53 -0.96
CA GLY A 131 -5.85 8.27 -2.28
C GLY A 131 -6.91 8.08 -3.35
N VAL A 132 -6.63 8.51 -4.57
CA VAL A 132 -7.46 8.34 -5.76
C VAL A 132 -6.67 7.55 -6.80
N GLU A 133 -7.22 6.44 -7.27
CA GLU A 133 -6.58 5.55 -8.25
C GLU A 133 -7.36 5.50 -9.58
N GLY A 134 -6.64 5.39 -10.70
CA GLY A 134 -7.25 5.04 -11.99
C GLY A 134 -8.11 6.14 -12.60
N PHE A 135 -7.62 7.39 -12.58
CA PHE A 135 -8.30 8.52 -13.22
C PHE A 135 -8.56 8.27 -14.73
N PRO A 136 -9.74 8.62 -15.27
CA PRO A 136 -10.07 8.37 -16.68
C PRO A 136 -9.14 9.12 -17.65
N ASP A 137 -8.96 8.54 -18.84
CA ASP A 137 -8.48 9.32 -19.97
C ASP A 137 -9.59 10.24 -20.51
N GLU A 138 -9.27 11.06 -21.51
CA GLU A 138 -10.20 12.03 -22.07
C GLU A 138 -11.46 11.41 -22.69
N SER A 139 -11.37 10.19 -23.23
CA SER A 139 -12.51 9.49 -23.83
C SER A 139 -13.42 8.84 -22.79
N GLN A 140 -12.88 8.55 -21.61
CA GLN A 140 -13.58 7.94 -20.49
C GLN A 140 -14.12 8.97 -19.50
N ASP A 141 -13.63 10.20 -19.51
CA ASP A 141 -14.11 11.28 -18.65
C ASP A 141 -15.41 11.88 -19.24
N ILE A 142 -16.55 11.38 -18.77
CA ILE A 142 -17.88 11.85 -19.20
C ILE A 142 -18.50 12.61 -18.04
N ASP A 143 -18.65 13.93 -18.22
CA ASP A 143 -19.17 14.87 -17.22
C ASP A 143 -18.43 14.78 -15.86
N GLY A 144 -17.15 14.42 -15.86
CA GLY A 144 -16.33 14.28 -14.66
C GLY A 144 -16.40 12.93 -13.95
N TYR A 145 -17.07 11.94 -14.55
CA TYR A 145 -17.19 10.57 -14.04
C TYR A 145 -16.53 9.56 -14.99
N PHE A 146 -15.99 8.47 -14.43
CA PHE A 146 -15.44 7.36 -15.19
C PHE A 146 -16.52 6.64 -16.00
N MET A 147 -16.47 6.81 -17.31
CA MET A 147 -17.46 6.35 -18.30
C MET A 147 -18.89 6.81 -17.98
N GLY A 148 -19.02 7.95 -17.31
CA GLY A 148 -20.30 8.55 -16.92
C GLY A 148 -20.83 8.04 -15.58
N LYS A 149 -21.64 8.88 -14.95
CA LYS A 149 -22.10 8.70 -13.57
C LYS A 149 -22.79 7.35 -13.29
N ASP A 150 -23.70 6.95 -14.18
CA ASP A 150 -24.45 5.70 -14.00
C ASP A 150 -23.56 4.46 -14.15
N PHE A 151 -22.56 4.51 -15.03
CA PHE A 151 -21.59 3.43 -15.16
C PHE A 151 -20.71 3.35 -13.91
N GLU A 152 -20.16 4.48 -13.49
CA GLU A 152 -19.28 4.54 -12.33
C GLU A 152 -20.00 4.05 -11.05
N ARG A 153 -21.25 4.45 -10.85
CA ARG A 153 -22.08 3.98 -9.73
C ARG A 153 -22.28 2.47 -9.76
N ARG A 154 -22.62 1.89 -10.92
CA ARG A 154 -22.74 0.42 -11.05
C ARG A 154 -21.41 -0.28 -10.80
N LEU A 155 -20.30 0.31 -11.26
CA LEU A 155 -18.97 -0.21 -11.01
C LEU A 155 -18.66 -0.20 -9.51
N CYS A 156 -18.99 0.89 -8.81
CA CYS A 156 -18.86 1.02 -7.36
C CYS A 156 -19.58 -0.13 -6.65
N ASP A 157 -20.88 -0.30 -6.93
CA ASP A 157 -21.70 -1.35 -6.33
C ASP A 157 -21.15 -2.75 -6.63
N SER A 158 -20.74 -3.00 -7.88
CA SER A 158 -20.20 -4.31 -8.30
C SER A 158 -18.87 -4.69 -7.63
N ARG A 159 -18.10 -3.69 -7.18
CA ARG A 159 -16.83 -3.87 -6.47
C ARG A 159 -16.98 -3.83 -4.95
N GLY A 160 -18.22 -3.78 -4.44
CA GLY A 160 -18.50 -3.63 -3.02
C GLY A 160 -18.02 -2.30 -2.44
N GLY A 161 -17.90 -1.28 -3.28
CA GLY A 161 -17.50 0.05 -2.88
C GLY A 161 -18.62 0.82 -2.16
N GLU A 162 -18.22 1.85 -1.44
CA GLU A 162 -19.09 2.75 -0.70
C GLU A 162 -19.30 4.05 -1.50
N PRO A 163 -20.53 4.35 -1.95
CA PRO A 163 -20.80 5.57 -2.69
C PRO A 163 -20.69 6.79 -1.77
N GLN A 164 -19.89 7.76 -2.19
CA GLN A 164 -19.75 9.05 -1.51
C GLN A 164 -20.78 10.02 -2.09
N LEU A 165 -21.72 10.45 -1.25
CA LEU A 165 -22.86 11.27 -1.63
C LEU A 165 -22.72 12.68 -1.05
N LYS A 166 -23.14 13.69 -1.82
CA LYS A 166 -23.35 15.05 -1.31
C LYS A 166 -24.79 15.45 -1.60
N GLU A 167 -25.56 15.75 -0.56
CA GLU A 167 -26.99 16.10 -0.67
C GLU A 167 -27.81 15.03 -1.42
N GLY A 168 -27.45 13.75 -1.23
CA GLY A 168 -28.07 12.62 -1.92
C GLY A 168 -27.57 12.38 -3.35
N ASP A 169 -26.71 13.26 -3.88
CA ASP A 169 -26.13 13.14 -5.21
C ASP A 169 -24.80 12.37 -5.19
N TYR A 170 -24.66 11.34 -6.03
CA TYR A 170 -23.43 10.56 -6.16
C TYR A 170 -22.28 11.42 -6.68
N LYS A 171 -21.13 11.38 -6.00
CA LYS A 171 -19.91 12.11 -6.37
C LYS A 171 -18.79 11.17 -6.80
N PHE A 172 -18.46 10.18 -6.00
CA PHE A 172 -17.41 9.20 -6.31
C PHE A 172 -17.59 7.95 -5.44
N CYS A 173 -16.74 6.95 -5.66
CA CYS A 173 -16.78 5.68 -4.94
C CYS A 173 -15.54 5.53 -4.06
N LYS A 174 -15.71 5.09 -2.81
CA LYS A 174 -14.62 4.56 -1.98
C LYS A 174 -14.58 3.04 -2.11
N LEU A 175 -13.50 2.51 -2.65
CA LEU A 175 -13.31 1.08 -2.85
C LEU A 175 -12.92 0.38 -1.53
N PRO A 176 -13.12 -0.95 -1.41
CA PRO A 176 -12.78 -1.70 -0.20
C PRO A 176 -11.30 -1.66 0.19
N ASN A 177 -10.41 -1.38 -0.76
CA ASN A 177 -8.97 -1.18 -0.52
C ASN A 177 -8.65 0.18 0.11
N GLY A 178 -9.66 1.02 0.37
CA GLY A 178 -9.53 2.34 0.99
C GLY A 178 -9.38 3.48 -0.01
N PHE A 179 -9.06 3.20 -1.28
CA PHE A 179 -8.90 4.22 -2.30
C PHE A 179 -10.21 4.71 -2.88
N PHE A 180 -10.22 5.94 -3.38
CA PHE A 180 -11.30 6.47 -4.19
C PHE A 180 -11.11 6.08 -5.64
N LEU A 181 -12.20 5.70 -6.30
CA LEU A 181 -12.20 5.49 -7.73
C LEU A 181 -11.95 6.82 -8.44
N GLY A 182 -11.04 6.79 -9.41
CA GLY A 182 -10.58 7.96 -10.14
C GLY A 182 -11.68 8.67 -10.91
N ASN A 183 -12.03 9.86 -10.46
CA ASN A 183 -12.88 10.80 -11.18
C ASN A 183 -12.60 12.25 -10.71
N LYS A 184 -13.18 13.23 -11.39
CA LYS A 184 -12.97 14.66 -11.08
C LYS A 184 -13.40 15.02 -9.65
N ASN A 185 -14.53 14.51 -9.19
CA ASN A 185 -15.07 14.79 -7.86
C ASN A 185 -14.18 14.22 -6.73
N ALA A 186 -13.58 13.05 -6.93
CA ALA A 186 -12.67 12.43 -5.96
C ALA A 186 -11.39 13.25 -5.80
N VAL A 187 -10.85 13.74 -6.92
CA VAL A 187 -9.67 14.63 -6.92
C VAL A 187 -10.02 15.96 -6.25
N ASP A 188 -11.16 16.56 -6.61
CA ASP A 188 -11.65 17.80 -5.96
C ASP A 188 -11.81 17.63 -4.46
N TYR A 189 -12.33 16.48 -4.02
CA TYR A 189 -12.45 16.17 -2.59
C TYR A 189 -11.08 16.17 -1.90
N VAL A 190 -10.09 15.45 -2.43
CA VAL A 190 -8.74 15.41 -1.83
C VAL A 190 -8.10 16.80 -1.78
N LEU A 191 -8.17 17.57 -2.88
CA LEU A 191 -7.64 18.93 -2.91
C LEU A 191 -8.34 19.83 -1.88
N SER A 192 -9.67 19.78 -1.80
CA SER A 192 -10.45 20.61 -0.87
C SER A 192 -10.18 20.27 0.60
N VAL A 193 -9.98 19.00 0.93
CA VAL A 193 -9.59 18.58 2.28
C VAL A 193 -8.25 19.21 2.61
N CYS A 194 -7.25 19.09 1.73
CA CYS A 194 -5.93 19.67 1.93
C CYS A 194 -5.94 21.20 2.06
N GLU A 195 -6.77 21.90 1.29
CA GLU A 195 -6.96 23.35 1.45
C GLU A 195 -7.52 23.72 2.83
N SER A 196 -8.38 22.87 3.41
CA SER A 196 -9.08 23.15 4.66
C SER A 196 -8.34 22.72 5.93
N THR A 197 -7.57 21.63 5.87
CA THR A 197 -6.93 21.01 7.05
C THR A 197 -5.41 20.99 7.01
N GLN A 198 -4.78 21.52 5.95
CA GLN A 198 -3.33 21.48 5.70
C GLN A 198 -2.79 20.03 5.69
N CYS A 199 -2.67 19.45 4.49
CA CYS A 199 -2.10 18.11 4.30
C CYS A 199 -0.58 18.11 4.55
N VAL A 200 -0.10 17.09 5.25
CA VAL A 200 1.29 17.00 5.72
C VAL A 200 2.23 16.53 4.61
N SER A 201 3.42 17.13 4.53
CA SER A 201 4.53 16.63 3.73
C SER A 201 5.21 15.43 4.39
N ILE A 202 5.44 14.38 3.61
CA ILE A 202 6.23 13.17 3.91
C ILE A 202 7.68 13.40 3.53
#